data_AF-A0AB35LH71-F1
#
_entry.id   AF-A0AB35LH71-F1
#
_cell.length_a   1.000
_cell.length_b   1.000
_cell.length_c   1.000
_cell.angle_alpha   90.00
_cell.angle_beta   90.00
_cell.angle_gamma   90.00
#
_symmetry.space_group_name_H-M   'P 1'
#
loop_
_entity.id
_entity.type
_entity.pdbx_description
1 polymer ?
#
loop_
_entity_poly.entity_id
_entity_poly.type
_entity_poly.pdbx_seq_one_letter_code
_entity_poly.pdbx_strand_id
1 'polypeptide(L)'
;IFPSIKDALTNLKKITDHVIVSGGGEIYKSLIDQVDTLHISTIDIEPEGDVYFPEIPSNFRPVFTQDFASNINYSYQIWQKG
;
A
#
# COMPACT_ATOMS: atom_id res chain seq x y z
N ILE A 1 -5.65 -15.27 13.98
CA ILE A 1 -5.00 -15.73 12.73
C ILE A 1 -6.10 -16.19 11.80
N PHE A 2 -6.04 -15.84 10.51
CA PHE A 2 -7.03 -16.25 9.50
C PHE A 2 -6.37 -17.16 8.46
N PRO A 3 -7.09 -18.15 7.89
CA PRO A 3 -6.50 -19.10 6.95
C PRO A 3 -6.40 -18.56 5.51
N SER A 4 -7.04 -17.42 5.21
CA SER A 4 -6.94 -16.74 3.91
C SER A 4 -7.21 -15.23 4.03
N ILE A 5 -6.80 -14.47 3.01
CA ILE A 5 -7.14 -13.05 2.86
C ILE A 5 -8.66 -12.85 2.88
N LYS A 6 -9.41 -13.70 2.17
CA LYS A 6 -10.87 -13.64 2.11
C LYS A 6 -11.50 -13.81 3.50
N ASP A 7 -11.01 -14.77 4.28
CA ASP A 7 -11.50 -15.00 5.64
C ASP A 7 -11.16 -13.85 6.58
N ALA A 8 -9.96 -13.26 6.44
CA ALA A 8 -9.59 -12.06 7.17
C ALA A 8 -10.53 -10.90 6.87
N LEU A 9 -10.71 -10.55 5.59
CA LEU A 9 -11.58 -9.44 5.18
C LEU A 9 -13.04 -9.66 5.60
N THR A 10 -13.55 -10.89 5.53
CA THR A 10 -14.93 -11.22 5.95
C THR A 10 -15.15 -11.02 7.44
N ASN A 11 -14.16 -11.36 8.28
CA ASN A 11 -14.28 -11.21 9.73
C ASN A 11 -13.97 -9.78 10.20
N LEU A 12 -13.01 -9.10 9.57
CA LEU A 12 -12.65 -7.72 9.92
C LEU A 12 -13.78 -6.73 9.67
N LYS A 13 -14.59 -6.94 8.62
CA LYS A 13 -15.81 -6.15 8.35
C LYS A 13 -16.82 -6.11 9.50
N LYS A 14 -16.74 -7.05 10.46
CA LYS A 14 -17.63 -7.10 11.63
C LYS A 14 -17.10 -6.29 12.82
N ILE A 15 -15.86 -5.82 12.73
CA ILE A 15 -15.08 -5.25 13.85
C ILE A 15 -14.67 -3.80 13.54
N THR A 16 -14.38 -3.50 12.29
CA THR A 16 -13.88 -2.19 11.85
C THR A 16 -14.32 -1.91 10.42
N ASP A 17 -14.56 -0.63 10.13
CA ASP A 17 -14.78 -0.13 8.78
C ASP A 17 -13.48 0.17 8.03
N HIS A 18 -12.35 0.19 8.75
CA HIS A 18 -11.05 0.57 8.21
C HIS A 18 -10.01 -0.52 8.45
N VAL A 19 -9.35 -0.95 7.37
CA VAL A 19 -8.33 -2.01 7.36
C VAL A 19 -7.08 -1.48 6.65
N ILE A 20 -5.92 -1.66 7.27
CA ILE A 20 -4.61 -1.37 6.67
C ILE A 20 -3.91 -2.67 6.31
N VAL A 21 -3.43 -2.76 5.07
CA VAL A 21 -2.59 -3.85 4.59
C VAL A 21 -1.13 -3.43 4.74
N SER A 22 -0.37 -4.15 5.57
CA SER A 22 1.04 -3.82 5.87
C SER A 22 2.06 -4.77 5.23
N GLY A 23 1.69 -5.43 4.13
CA GLY A 23 2.58 -6.24 3.29
C GLY A 23 2.65 -7.72 3.66
N GLY A 24 3.54 -8.52 3.04
CA GLY A 24 4.57 -8.14 2.04
C GLY A 24 4.10 -8.14 0.57
N GLY A 25 5.04 -8.22 -0.38
CA GLY A 25 4.81 -8.07 -1.83
C GLY A 25 3.65 -8.88 -2.41
N GLU A 26 3.55 -10.17 -2.07
CA GLU A 26 2.44 -11.04 -2.52
C GLU A 26 1.06 -10.60 -2.00
N ILE A 27 1.02 -10.07 -0.76
CA ILE A 27 -0.22 -9.56 -0.17
C ILE A 27 -0.63 -8.25 -0.84
N TYR A 28 0.33 -7.36 -1.11
CA TYR A 28 0.07 -6.15 -1.88
C TYR A 28 -0.46 -6.49 -3.28
N LYS A 29 0.22 -7.38 -4.00
CA LYS A 29 -0.19 -7.82 -5.34
C LYS A 29 -1.61 -8.41 -5.36
N SER A 30 -1.98 -9.17 -4.34
CA SER A 30 -3.30 -9.79 -4.22
C SER A 30 -4.44 -8.81 -3.90
N LEU A 31 -4.11 -7.64 -3.33
CA LEU A 31 -5.09 -6.69 -2.80
C LEU A 31 -5.10 -5.32 -3.48
N ILE A 32 -4.13 -5.03 -4.36
CA ILE A 32 -3.96 -3.70 -4.98
C ILE A 32 -5.22 -3.18 -5.70
N ASP A 33 -6.02 -4.08 -6.28
CA ASP A 33 -7.28 -3.71 -6.97
C ASP A 33 -8.47 -3.50 -6.01
N GLN A 34 -8.36 -4.01 -4.78
CA GLN A 34 -9.42 -4.00 -3.75
C GLN A 34 -9.30 -2.87 -2.75
N VAL A 35 -8.15 -2.17 -2.68
CA VAL A 35 -7.95 -1.06 -1.75
C VAL A 35 -8.51 0.25 -2.32
N ASP A 36 -8.90 1.15 -1.41
CA ASP A 36 -9.42 2.47 -1.76
C ASP A 36 -8.32 3.54 -1.79
N THR A 37 -7.28 3.38 -0.98
CA THR A 37 -6.20 4.36 -0.77
C THR A 37 -4.85 3.65 -0.66
N LEU A 38 -3.82 4.24 -1.28
CA LEU A 38 -2.43 3.82 -1.13
C LEU A 38 -1.66 4.89 -0.36
N HIS A 39 -0.94 4.45 0.67
CA HIS A 39 0.04 5.25 1.39
C HIS A 39 1.43 4.80 0.96
N ILE A 40 2.10 5.62 0.16
CA ILE A 40 3.38 5.27 -0.47
C ILE A 40 4.48 6.18 0.06
N SER A 41 5.54 5.57 0.59
CA SER A 41 6.79 6.26 0.89
C SER A 41 7.84 5.81 -0.12
N THR A 42 8.30 6.73 -0.95
CA THR A 42 9.38 6.48 -1.92
C THR A 42 10.68 7.00 -1.33
N ILE A 43 11.55 6.08 -0.93
CA ILE A 43 12.86 6.38 -0.36
C ILE A 43 13.86 6.61 -1.49
N ASP A 44 14.65 7.67 -1.41
CA ASP A 44 15.63 8.08 -2.44
C ASP A 44 16.93 7.24 -2.35
N ILE A 45 16.77 5.92 -2.57
CA ILE A 45 17.86 4.94 -2.64
C ILE A 45 17.52 3.85 -3.67
N GLU A 46 18.55 3.13 -4.12
CA GLU A 46 18.42 1.96 -5.00
C GLU A 46 18.91 0.70 -4.26
N PRO A 47 18.06 0.01 -3.49
CA PRO A 47 18.44 -1.20 -2.77
C PRO A 47 18.46 -2.42 -3.69
N GLU A 48 19.33 -3.39 -3.43
CA GLU A 48 19.30 -4.69 -4.09
C GLU A 48 18.12 -5.54 -3.56
N GLY A 49 17.41 -6.24 -4.46
CA GLY A 49 16.31 -7.13 -4.08
C GLY A 49 15.59 -7.79 -5.26
N ASP A 50 14.80 -8.81 -4.94
CA ASP A 50 13.99 -9.61 -5.87
C ASP A 50 12.48 -9.46 -5.64
N VAL A 51 12.07 -8.76 -4.59
CA VAL A 51 10.68 -8.46 -4.26
C VAL A 51 10.38 -6.98 -4.53
N TYR A 52 9.40 -6.74 -5.39
CA TYR A 52 8.99 -5.39 -5.81
C TYR A 52 7.57 -5.08 -5.34
N PHE A 53 7.30 -3.80 -5.08
CA PHE A 53 5.92 -3.33 -4.90
C PHE A 53 5.16 -3.49 -6.23
N PRO A 54 3.88 -3.91 -6.24
CA PRO A 54 3.12 -4.05 -7.47
C PRO A 54 2.96 -2.71 -8.20
N GLU A 55 2.74 -2.75 -9.52
CA GLU A 55 2.41 -1.56 -10.28
C GLU A 55 1.13 -0.90 -9.73
N ILE A 56 1.17 0.42 -9.57
CA ILE A 56 0.01 1.18 -9.12
C ILE A 56 -1.02 1.21 -10.26
N PRO A 57 -2.27 0.75 -10.05
CA PRO A 57 -3.27 0.71 -11.11
C PRO A 57 -3.58 2.10 -11.67
N SER A 58 -3.87 2.15 -12.97
CA SER A 58 -4.02 3.40 -13.73
C SER A 58 -5.24 4.25 -13.35
N ASN A 59 -6.10 3.78 -12.46
CA ASN A 59 -7.21 4.55 -11.87
C ASN A 59 -6.83 5.24 -10.56
N PHE A 60 -5.65 5.00 -9.98
CA PHE A 60 -5.18 5.77 -8.84
C PHE A 60 -4.56 7.09 -9.26
N ARG A 61 -4.79 8.14 -8.46
CA ARG A 61 -4.19 9.46 -8.64
C ARG A 61 -3.61 9.95 -7.31
N PRO A 62 -2.44 10.62 -7.32
CA PRO A 62 -1.91 11.22 -6.11
C PRO A 62 -2.81 12.40 -5.72
N VAL A 63 -3.26 12.39 -4.47
CA VAL A 63 -4.08 13.45 -3.86
C VAL A 63 -3.31 14.22 -2.78
N PHE A 64 -2.16 13.70 -2.36
CA PHE A 64 -1.24 14.33 -1.43
C PHE A 64 0.20 13.95 -1.80
N THR A 65 1.12 14.89 -1.60
CA THR A 65 2.56 14.65 -1.70
C THR A 65 3.27 15.57 -0.72
N GLN A 66 4.24 15.03 0.00
CA GLN A 66 5.14 15.79 0.86
C GLN A 66 6.54 15.19 0.81
N ASP A 67 7.52 16.05 0.57
CA ASP A 67 8.92 15.67 0.54
C ASP A 67 9.59 15.95 1.88
N PHE A 68 10.49 15.06 2.28
CA PHE A 68 11.22 15.14 3.54
C PHE A 68 12.72 15.03 3.29
N ALA A 69 13.46 16.02 3.80
CA ALA A 69 14.92 15.94 3.91
C ALA A 69 15.28 15.29 5.25
N SER A 70 16.08 14.23 5.22
CA SER A 70 16.52 13.52 6.43
C SER A 70 17.93 12.92 6.24
N ASN A 71 18.30 11.89 7.02
CA ASN A 71 19.48 11.09 6.71
C ASN A 71 19.37 10.38 5.35
N ILE A 72 18.15 10.08 4.90
CA ILE A 72 17.82 9.65 3.54
C ILE A 72 16.57 10.43 3.10
N ASN A 73 16.62 11.10 1.96
CA ASN A 73 15.46 11.83 1.47
C ASN A 73 14.33 10.85 1.09
N TYR A 74 13.09 11.26 1.28
CA TYR A 74 11.96 10.48 0.81
C TYR A 74 10.75 11.37 0.50
N SER A 75 9.91 10.89 -0.40
CA SER A 75 8.60 11.48 -0.69
C SER A 75 7.50 10.60 -0.11
N TYR A 76 6.54 11.19 0.59
CA TYR A 76 5.35 10.51 1.05
C TYR A 76 4.14 10.97 0.25
N GLN A 77 3.40 10.02 -0.31
CA GLN A 77 2.27 10.26 -1.18
C GLN A 77 1.05 9.48 -0.72
N ILE A 78 -0.12 10.10 -0.86
CA ILE A 78 -1.41 9.42 -0.73
C ILE A 78 -2.04 9.38 -2.11
N TRP A 79 -2.40 8.18 -2.55
CA TRP A 79 -3.08 7.96 -3.82
C TRP A 79 -4.49 7.44 -3.57
N GLN A 80 -5.48 7.96 -4.29
CA GLN A 80 -6.86 7.52 -4.21
C GLN A 80 -7.36 7.05 -5.58
N LYS A 81 -8.25 6.07 -5.56
CA LYS A 81 -8.96 5.57 -6.74
C LYS A 81 -9.91 6.66 -7.25
N GLY A 82 -9.75 7.04 -8.52
CA GLY A 82 -10.61 8.00 -9.22
C GLY A 82 -11.91 7.39 -9.74
#